data_AF-A0A160TRT4-F1
#
_entry.id   AF-A0A160TRT4-F1
#
_cell.length_a   1.000
_cell.length_b   1.000
_cell.length_c   1.000
_cell.angle_alpha   90.00
_cell.angle_beta   90.00
_cell.angle_gamma   90.00
#
_symmetry.space_group_name_H-M   'P 1'
#
loop_
_entity.id
_entity.type
_entity.pdbx_description
1 polymer ?
#
loop_
_entity_poly.entity_id
_entity_poly.type
_entity_poly.pdbx_seq_one_letter_code
_entity_poly.pdbx_strand_id
1 'polypeptide(L)'
;MGSAGSSIAFCPTSNLFLGSGLFDLVRADAHGVTVGIGTDVGAGTSFSLLATLGEAYKVGQMRGTGLDPFRALHLATAGGARALGLGGRIGGLLPGQEADFVLLDPAATPLLARRTAGAGLMEKLFALQILGDDRAIARTYVAGHCGWRRAA
;
A
#
# COMPACT_ATOMS: atom_id res chain seq x y z
N MET A 1 -14.29 -3.42 18.03
CA MET A 1 -12.90 -3.36 17.50
C MET A 1 -12.22 -2.07 17.91
N GLY A 2 -12.72 -0.90 17.49
CA GLY A 2 -12.11 0.40 17.85
C GLY A 2 -11.92 0.60 19.37
N SER A 3 -12.97 0.36 20.17
CA SER A 3 -12.90 0.46 21.64
C SER A 3 -11.96 -0.54 22.32
N ALA A 4 -11.64 -1.65 21.64
CA ALA A 4 -10.76 -2.69 22.16
C ALA A 4 -9.30 -2.53 21.70
N GLY A 5 -8.99 -1.49 20.91
CA GLY A 5 -7.65 -1.27 20.35
C GLY A 5 -7.22 -2.32 19.31
N SER A 6 -8.17 -3.09 18.75
CA SER A 6 -7.86 -4.09 17.74
C SER A 6 -7.70 -3.47 16.34
N SER A 7 -6.84 -4.07 15.52
CA SER A 7 -6.60 -3.66 14.13
C SER A 7 -7.25 -4.61 13.12
N ILE A 8 -7.48 -4.14 11.90
CA ILE A 8 -7.92 -4.94 10.75
C ILE A 8 -6.79 -5.03 9.71
N ALA A 9 -6.58 -6.22 9.15
CA ALA A 9 -5.86 -6.41 7.90
C ALA A 9 -6.85 -6.42 6.74
N PHE A 10 -6.80 -5.40 5.88
CA PHE A 10 -7.63 -5.31 4.69
C PHE A 10 -6.93 -6.02 3.51
N CYS A 11 -7.50 -7.14 3.07
CA CYS A 11 -6.96 -8.00 2.01
C CYS A 11 -7.84 -7.96 0.75
N PRO A 12 -7.76 -6.91 -0.08
CA PRO A 12 -8.68 -6.73 -1.21
C PRO A 12 -8.52 -7.79 -2.30
N THR A 13 -7.29 -8.23 -2.57
CA THR A 13 -6.96 -9.25 -3.59
C THR A 13 -7.68 -10.56 -3.32
N SER A 14 -7.53 -11.12 -2.11
CA SER A 14 -8.19 -12.38 -1.74
C SER A 14 -9.69 -12.24 -1.61
N ASN A 15 -10.19 -11.14 -1.04
CA ASN A 15 -11.63 -10.86 -0.95
C ASN A 15 -12.31 -10.89 -2.32
N LEU A 16 -11.69 -10.30 -3.34
CA LEU A 16 -12.20 -10.32 -4.71
C LEU A 16 -12.06 -11.70 -5.33
N PHE A 17 -10.89 -12.33 -5.19
CA PHE A 17 -10.62 -13.65 -5.79
C PHE A 17 -11.55 -14.74 -5.28
N LEU A 18 -11.88 -14.73 -3.98
CA LEU A 18 -12.76 -15.71 -3.33
C LEU A 18 -14.24 -15.30 -3.34
N GLY A 19 -14.59 -14.11 -3.82
CA GLY A 19 -15.96 -13.60 -3.77
C GLY A 19 -16.48 -13.31 -2.35
N SER A 20 -15.58 -13.01 -1.39
CA SER A 20 -15.94 -12.77 0.01
C SER A 20 -16.68 -11.44 0.23
N GLY A 21 -16.55 -10.49 -0.71
CA GLY A 21 -17.26 -9.22 -0.70
C GLY A 21 -16.35 -7.99 -0.65
N LEU A 22 -16.96 -6.83 -0.39
CA LEU A 22 -16.32 -5.53 -0.49
C LEU A 22 -16.16 -4.89 0.90
N PHE A 23 -14.94 -4.87 1.42
CA PHE A 23 -14.63 -4.27 2.73
C PHE A 23 -14.99 -2.77 2.79
N ASP A 24 -15.61 -2.35 3.89
CA ASP A 24 -16.04 -0.97 4.10
C ASP A 24 -15.00 -0.16 4.88
N LEU A 25 -14.02 0.39 4.15
CA LEU A 25 -12.95 1.19 4.73
C LEU A 25 -13.48 2.48 5.39
N VAL A 26 -14.48 3.13 4.79
CA VAL A 26 -15.09 4.37 5.33
C VAL A 26 -15.75 4.11 6.67
N ARG A 27 -16.48 2.99 6.80
CA ARG A 27 -17.08 2.60 8.08
C ARG A 27 -16.02 2.29 9.13
N ALA A 28 -14.93 1.61 8.76
CA ALA A 28 -13.83 1.33 9.68
C ALA A 28 -13.21 2.63 10.22
N ASP A 29 -12.97 3.60 9.33
CA ASP A 29 -12.47 4.94 9.70
C ASP A 29 -13.45 5.67 10.63
N ALA A 30 -14.74 5.67 10.32
CA ALA A 30 -15.77 6.30 11.14
C ALA A 30 -15.86 5.73 12.57
N HIS A 31 -15.40 4.50 12.78
CA HIS A 31 -15.36 3.83 14.09
C HIS A 31 -13.96 3.85 14.74
N GLY A 32 -13.02 4.61 14.17
CA GLY A 32 -11.65 4.73 14.71
C GLY A 32 -10.89 3.41 14.70
N VAL A 33 -11.21 2.48 13.79
CA VAL A 33 -10.51 1.19 13.71
C VAL A 33 -9.21 1.36 12.92
N THR A 34 -8.10 0.91 13.49
CA THR A 34 -6.82 0.91 12.78
C THR A 34 -6.85 -0.14 11.67
N VAL A 35 -6.52 0.27 10.44
CA VAL A 35 -6.48 -0.62 9.27
C VAL A 35 -5.09 -0.63 8.66
N GLY A 36 -4.55 -1.83 8.41
CA GLY A 36 -3.39 -2.07 7.55
C GLY A 36 -3.81 -2.78 6.26
N ILE A 37 -2.99 -2.68 5.21
CA ILE A 37 -3.21 -3.42 3.97
C ILE A 37 -2.47 -4.76 4.02
N GLY A 38 -3.10 -5.83 3.54
CA GLY A 38 -2.54 -7.18 3.49
C GLY A 38 -2.69 -7.81 2.11
N THR A 39 -1.70 -8.59 1.69
CA THR A 39 -1.73 -9.31 0.40
C THR A 39 -2.52 -10.60 0.47
N ASP A 40 -2.50 -11.26 1.64
CA ASP A 40 -3.11 -12.58 1.89
C ASP A 40 -2.68 -13.64 0.86
N VAL A 41 -1.38 -13.68 0.56
CA VAL A 41 -0.80 -14.58 -0.46
C VAL A 41 -1.18 -16.03 -0.15
N GLY A 42 -1.67 -16.72 -1.18
CA GLY A 42 -2.32 -18.02 -1.09
C GLY A 42 -3.71 -17.92 -1.69
N ALA A 43 -4.56 -17.06 -1.11
CA ALA A 43 -5.81 -16.63 -1.72
C ALA A 43 -5.61 -15.38 -2.60
N GLY A 44 -4.78 -14.44 -2.14
CA GLY A 44 -4.26 -13.35 -2.94
C GLY A 44 -3.15 -13.83 -3.87
N THR A 45 -3.05 -13.18 -5.04
CA THR A 45 -2.22 -13.65 -6.16
C THR A 45 -0.95 -12.83 -6.39
N SER A 46 -0.63 -11.87 -5.51
CA SER A 46 0.54 -11.01 -5.63
C SER A 46 1.15 -10.67 -4.28
N PHE A 47 2.49 -10.58 -4.24
CA PHE A 47 3.23 -10.03 -3.11
C PHE A 47 3.31 -8.48 -3.11
N SER A 48 2.93 -7.83 -4.22
CA SER A 48 3.09 -6.40 -4.37
C SER A 48 2.04 -5.63 -3.58
N LEU A 49 2.47 -4.75 -2.67
CA LEU A 49 1.56 -3.81 -2.02
C LEU A 49 1.00 -2.78 -3.01
N LEU A 50 1.73 -2.42 -4.07
CA LEU A 50 1.20 -1.55 -5.12
C LEU A 50 0.00 -2.20 -5.81
N ALA A 51 0.15 -3.45 -6.26
CA ALA A 51 -0.94 -4.22 -6.86
C ALA A 51 -2.12 -4.37 -5.88
N THR A 52 -1.83 -4.66 -4.60
CA THR A 52 -2.85 -4.78 -3.54
C THR A 52 -3.61 -3.48 -3.32
N LEU A 53 -2.94 -2.32 -3.32
CA LEU A 53 -3.58 -1.02 -3.22
C LEU A 53 -4.40 -0.66 -4.47
N GLY A 54 -4.00 -1.16 -5.64
CA GLY A 54 -4.79 -1.08 -6.86
C GLY A 54 -6.13 -1.83 -6.73
N GLU A 55 -6.12 -3.02 -6.14
CA GLU A 55 -7.37 -3.75 -5.82
C GLU A 55 -8.18 -3.04 -4.73
N ALA A 56 -7.54 -2.49 -3.69
CA ALA A 56 -8.23 -1.69 -2.68
C ALA A 56 -8.98 -0.50 -3.30
N TYR A 57 -8.37 0.17 -4.28
CA TYR A 57 -9.02 1.25 -5.02
C TYR A 57 -10.27 0.77 -5.76
N LYS A 58 -10.22 -0.39 -6.44
CA LYS A 58 -11.37 -0.96 -7.14
C LYS A 58 -12.48 -1.37 -6.18
N VAL A 59 -12.13 -1.99 -5.04
CA VAL A 59 -13.08 -2.29 -3.96
C VAL A 59 -13.77 -1.02 -3.49
N GLY A 60 -13.01 0.05 -3.23
CA GLY A 60 -13.55 1.36 -2.85
C GLY A 60 -14.49 1.94 -3.92
N GLN A 61 -14.08 1.92 -5.19
CA GLN A 61 -14.89 2.39 -6.31
C GLN A 61 -16.23 1.64 -6.43
N MET A 62 -16.23 0.31 -6.28
CA MET A 62 -17.46 -0.48 -6.29
C MET A 62 -18.39 -0.19 -5.10
N ARG A 63 -17.86 0.41 -4.01
CA ARG A 63 -18.64 0.93 -2.89
C ARG A 63 -19.02 2.41 -3.03
N GLY A 64 -18.61 3.07 -4.11
CA GLY A 64 -18.78 4.52 -4.31
C GLY A 64 -17.82 5.40 -3.50
N THR A 65 -16.75 4.81 -2.95
CA THR A 65 -15.78 5.48 -2.08
C THR A 65 -14.36 5.20 -2.57
N GLY A 66 -13.93 5.89 -3.64
CA GLY A 66 -12.57 5.77 -4.18
C GLY A 66 -11.48 5.98 -3.11
N LEU A 67 -10.36 5.29 -3.26
CA LEU A 67 -9.23 5.39 -2.33
C LEU A 67 -8.27 6.51 -2.77
N ASP A 68 -8.15 7.56 -1.96
CA ASP A 68 -7.15 8.61 -2.14
C ASP A 68 -5.72 8.02 -2.12
N PRO A 69 -4.82 8.43 -3.04
CA PRO A 69 -3.49 7.84 -3.17
C PRO A 69 -2.56 8.14 -1.99
N PHE A 70 -2.74 9.25 -1.25
CA PHE A 70 -2.00 9.49 -0.01
C PHE A 70 -2.49 8.56 1.09
N ARG A 71 -3.80 8.33 1.17
CA ARG A 71 -4.36 7.33 2.09
C ARG A 71 -3.88 5.92 1.73
N ALA A 72 -3.78 5.58 0.44
CA ALA A 72 -3.24 4.30 -0.02
C ALA A 72 -1.78 4.12 0.44
N LEU A 73 -0.92 5.12 0.20
CA LEU A 73 0.47 5.12 0.68
C LEU A 73 0.53 4.98 2.20
N HIS A 74 -0.33 5.69 2.92
CA HIS A 74 -0.41 5.60 4.38
C HIS A 74 -0.74 4.17 4.84
N LEU A 75 -1.76 3.52 4.27
CA LEU A 75 -2.14 2.15 4.61
C LEU A 75 -0.99 1.14 4.40
N ALA A 76 -0.19 1.34 3.35
CA ALA A 76 0.97 0.49 3.04
C ALA A 76 2.23 0.81 3.86
N THR A 77 2.26 1.92 4.61
CA THR A 77 3.44 2.38 5.36
C THR A 77 3.10 2.64 6.82
N ALA A 78 3.01 3.90 7.25
CA ALA A 78 2.77 4.29 8.65
C ALA A 78 1.46 3.71 9.22
N GLY A 79 0.42 3.58 8.42
CA GLY A 79 -0.86 2.98 8.80
C GLY A 79 -0.69 1.49 9.14
N GLY A 80 -0.01 0.73 8.28
CA GLY A 80 0.33 -0.67 8.53
C GLY A 80 1.24 -0.85 9.74
N ALA A 81 2.27 -0.02 9.90
CA ALA A 81 3.14 -0.04 11.09
C ALA A 81 2.34 0.19 12.38
N ARG A 82 1.40 1.14 12.39
CA ARG A 82 0.50 1.35 13.53
C ARG A 82 -0.43 0.16 13.77
N ALA A 83 -0.97 -0.44 12.71
CA ALA A 83 -1.83 -1.62 12.82
C ALA A 83 -1.14 -2.80 13.53
N LEU A 84 0.18 -2.91 13.36
CA LEU A 84 1.05 -3.92 13.97
C LEU A 84 1.68 -3.51 15.31
N GLY A 85 1.35 -2.32 15.85
CA GLY A 85 1.96 -1.83 17.09
C GLY A 85 3.44 -1.40 16.95
N LEU A 86 3.92 -1.19 15.72
CA LEU A 86 5.28 -0.76 15.39
C LEU A 86 5.36 0.73 15.02
N GLY A 87 4.28 1.47 15.29
CA GLY A 87 4.24 2.93 15.12
C GLY A 87 5.36 3.60 15.91
N GLY A 88 6.04 4.56 15.29
CA GLY A 88 7.19 5.24 15.89
C GLY A 88 8.54 4.51 15.70
N ARG A 89 8.54 3.22 15.32
CA ARG A 89 9.76 2.48 14.96
C ARG A 89 10.00 2.43 13.45
N ILE A 90 8.96 2.14 12.67
CA ILE A 90 9.01 2.03 11.20
C ILE A 90 7.80 2.71 10.53
N GLY A 91 7.74 2.66 9.20
CA GLY A 91 6.63 3.14 8.39
C GLY A 91 6.70 4.62 8.00
N GLY A 92 7.73 5.33 8.46
CA GLY A 92 8.08 6.68 8.03
C GLY A 92 9.58 6.81 7.82
N LEU A 93 10.05 8.05 7.67
CA LEU A 93 11.48 8.40 7.55
C LEU A 93 11.84 9.50 8.57
N LEU A 94 11.27 9.40 9.78
CA LEU A 94 11.53 10.38 10.85
C LEU A 94 12.83 10.04 11.59
N PRO A 95 13.56 11.04 12.13
CA PRO A 95 14.71 10.78 12.99
C PRO A 95 14.37 9.82 14.14
N GLY A 96 15.23 8.82 14.35
CA GLY A 96 15.05 7.77 15.36
C GLY A 96 14.30 6.53 14.88
N GLN A 97 13.69 6.54 13.69
CA GLN A 97 13.10 5.34 13.08
C GLN A 97 14.16 4.44 12.44
N GLU A 98 13.87 3.14 12.37
CA GLU A 98 14.68 2.17 11.63
C GLU A 98 14.64 2.52 10.13
N ALA A 99 15.80 2.43 9.46
CA ALA A 99 15.95 2.86 8.07
C ALA A 99 15.49 1.79 7.06
N ASP A 100 14.19 1.49 7.10
CA ASP A 100 13.49 0.58 6.19
C ASP A 100 12.77 1.37 5.11
N PHE A 101 13.23 1.26 3.87
CA PHE A 101 12.63 2.01 2.76
C PHE A 101 12.84 1.36 1.41
N VAL A 102 11.99 1.76 0.47
CA VAL A 102 12.01 1.31 -0.91
C VAL A 102 12.26 2.51 -1.83
N LEU A 103 13.18 2.36 -2.76
CA LEU A 103 13.33 3.28 -3.88
C LEU A 103 12.42 2.82 -5.01
N LEU A 104 11.45 3.64 -5.39
CA LEU A 104 10.52 3.36 -6.49
C LEU A 104 10.99 4.03 -7.78
N ASP A 105 10.89 3.29 -8.89
CA ASP A 105 11.12 3.77 -10.25
C ASP A 105 9.77 4.09 -10.93
N PRO A 106 9.39 5.37 -11.05
CA PRO A 106 8.14 5.77 -11.71
C PRO A 106 8.20 5.65 -13.23
N ALA A 107 9.30 5.15 -13.81
CA ALA A 107 9.46 4.89 -15.23
C ALA A 107 9.73 3.41 -15.55
N ALA A 108 9.47 2.52 -14.59
CA ALA A 108 9.77 1.09 -14.70
C ALA A 108 9.09 0.36 -15.87
N THR A 109 7.99 0.92 -16.42
CA THR A 109 7.33 0.40 -17.62
C THR A 109 6.96 1.57 -18.55
N PRO A 110 6.81 1.35 -19.87
CA PRO A 110 6.49 2.43 -20.81
C PRO A 110 5.21 3.20 -20.46
N LEU A 111 4.16 2.49 -20.00
CA LEU A 111 2.91 3.13 -19.62
C LEU A 111 3.04 3.92 -18.31
N LEU A 112 3.74 3.35 -17.31
CA LEU A 112 3.99 4.05 -16.05
C LEU A 112 4.83 5.31 -16.29
N ALA A 113 5.90 5.22 -17.08
CA ALA A 113 6.74 6.35 -17.47
C ALA A 113 5.92 7.46 -18.15
N ARG A 114 5.03 7.10 -19.10
CA ARG A 114 4.15 8.06 -19.77
C ARG A 114 3.18 8.73 -18.81
N ARG A 115 2.65 8.00 -17.81
CA ARG A 115 1.68 8.54 -16.83
C ARG A 115 2.34 9.41 -15.77
N THR A 116 3.62 9.23 -15.48
CA THR A 116 4.34 9.94 -14.42
C THR A 116 5.22 11.09 -14.96
N ALA A 117 5.54 11.11 -16.25
CA ALA A 117 6.28 12.18 -16.90
C ALA A 117 5.58 13.53 -16.72
N GLY A 118 6.27 14.48 -16.06
CA GLY A 118 5.72 15.82 -15.78
C GLY A 118 4.59 15.88 -14.74
N ALA A 119 4.13 14.74 -14.21
CA ALA A 119 3.00 14.67 -13.29
C ALA A 119 3.33 15.18 -11.88
N GLY A 120 2.30 15.68 -11.19
CA GLY A 120 2.37 16.06 -9.78
C GLY A 120 2.51 14.85 -8.85
N LEU A 121 2.77 15.08 -7.56
CA LEU A 121 2.97 14.00 -6.59
C LEU A 121 1.74 13.07 -6.48
N MET A 122 0.54 13.64 -6.36
CA MET A 122 -0.70 12.87 -6.25
C MET A 122 -0.90 11.95 -7.47
N GLU A 123 -0.68 12.48 -8.67
CA GLU A 123 -0.82 11.72 -9.92
C GLU A 123 0.25 10.62 -10.03
N LYS A 124 1.49 10.89 -9.59
CA LYS A 124 2.55 9.88 -9.53
C LYS A 124 2.22 8.76 -8.56
N LEU A 125 1.73 9.08 -7.36
CA LEU A 125 1.30 8.08 -6.37
C LEU A 125 0.14 7.24 -6.92
N PHE A 126 -0.85 7.88 -7.55
CA PHE A 126 -1.96 7.16 -8.16
C PHE A 126 -1.51 6.26 -9.30
N ALA A 127 -0.61 6.74 -10.18
CA ALA A 127 -0.06 5.93 -11.25
C ALA A 127 0.72 4.71 -10.71
N LEU A 128 1.54 4.89 -9.66
CA LEU A 128 2.23 3.78 -8.99
C LEU A 128 1.26 2.79 -8.33
N GLN A 129 0.20 3.29 -7.68
CA GLN A 129 -0.83 2.45 -7.07
C GLN A 129 -1.58 1.59 -8.09
N ILE A 130 -1.87 2.13 -9.28
CA ILE A 130 -2.70 1.43 -10.28
C ILE A 130 -1.85 0.59 -11.25
N LEU A 131 -0.66 1.06 -11.62
CA LEU A 131 0.16 0.46 -12.68
C LEU A 131 1.47 -0.15 -12.15
N GLY A 132 1.79 0.04 -10.88
CA GLY A 132 3.04 -0.45 -10.29
C GLY A 132 2.99 -1.93 -9.93
N ASP A 133 4.10 -2.62 -10.20
CA ASP A 133 4.36 -3.99 -9.79
C ASP A 133 5.79 -4.11 -9.25
N ASP A 134 6.31 -5.34 -9.15
CA ASP A 134 7.67 -5.61 -8.67
C ASP A 134 8.75 -4.86 -9.47
N ARG A 135 8.52 -4.58 -10.76
CA ARG A 135 9.47 -3.81 -11.56
C ARG A 135 9.56 -2.39 -11.05
N ALA A 136 8.52 -1.80 -10.46
CA ALA A 136 8.59 -0.46 -9.89
C ALA A 136 9.53 -0.38 -8.67
N ILE A 137 9.92 -1.50 -8.08
CA ILE A 137 10.90 -1.55 -6.99
C ILE A 137 12.30 -1.46 -7.63
N ALA A 138 13.03 -0.39 -7.40
CA ALA A 138 14.42 -0.25 -7.86
C ALA A 138 15.41 -0.81 -6.83
N ARG A 139 15.18 -0.51 -5.54
CA ARG A 139 16.01 -0.98 -4.41
C ARG A 139 15.17 -1.11 -3.15
N THR A 140 15.55 -2.04 -2.29
CA THR A 140 14.97 -2.21 -0.95
C THR A 140 16.08 -2.15 0.08
N TYR A 141 15.89 -1.31 1.09
CA TYR A 141 16.78 -1.15 2.23
C TYR A 141 16.07 -1.64 3.49
N VAL A 142 16.81 -2.39 4.31
CA VAL A 142 16.36 -2.92 5.60
C VAL A 142 17.43 -2.57 6.63
N ALA A 143 17.04 -1.92 7.71
CA ALA A 143 17.91 -1.39 8.75
C ALA A 143 19.12 -0.59 8.19
N GLY A 144 18.88 0.17 7.11
CA GLY A 144 19.92 0.97 6.44
C GLY A 144 20.81 0.21 5.47
N HIS A 145 20.64 -1.11 5.32
CA HIS A 145 21.41 -1.95 4.40
C HIS A 145 20.61 -2.27 3.13
N CYS A 146 21.24 -2.11 1.96
CA CYS A 146 20.62 -2.48 0.68
C CYS A 146 20.50 -4.01 0.60
N GLY A 147 19.32 -4.56 0.90
CA GLY A 147 19.05 -6.00 0.86
C GLY A 147 18.63 -6.50 -0.51
N TRP A 148 18.13 -5.62 -1.39
CA TRP A 148 17.72 -5.99 -2.74
C TRP A 148 17.93 -4.84 -3.73
N ARG A 149 18.26 -5.19 -4.98
CA ARG A 149 18.39 -4.27 -6.11
C ARG A 149 17.88 -4.95 -7.37
N ARG A 150 17.06 -4.24 -8.15
CA ARG A 150 16.60 -4.69 -9.48
C ARG A 150 17.82 -4.83 -10.40
N ALA A 151 17.88 -5.92 -11.17
CA ALA A 151 18.86 -6.04 -12.25
C ALA A 151 18.65 -4.90 -13.27
N ALA A 152 19.75 -4.47 -13.90
CA ALA A 152 19.72 -3.45 -14.95
C ALA A 152 19.03 -3.97 -16.22
#